data_AF-A0A925SC71-F1
#
_entry.id   AF-A0A925SC71-F1
#
_cell.length_a   1.000
_cell.length_b   1.000
_cell.length_c   1.000
_cell.angle_alpha   90.00
_cell.angle_beta   90.00
_cell.angle_gamma   90.00
#
_symmetry.space_group_name_H-M   'P 1'
#
loop_
_entity.id
_entity.type
_entity.pdbx_description
1 polymer ?
#
loop_
_entity_poly.entity_id
_entity_poly.type
_entity_poly.pdbx_seq_one_letter_code
_entity_poly.pdbx_strand_id
1 'polypeptide(L)'
;SFSEAAKIVGADIAEQARAASLKIYTTARDYARQRGIIIADTKFEFGICDGKLILIDEVLTPDSSRFWPVDQYQPGRSQPSFDKQFVRDYLETLDWNKTPPAPALPSEVIAKTQAKYVDAFERLTGRKL
;
A
#
# COMPACT_ATOMS: atom_id res chain seq x y z
N SER A 1 -15.51 6.54 -11.28
CA SER A 1 -15.35 5.77 -12.54
C SER A 1 -14.36 6.48 -13.44
N PHE A 2 -13.90 5.85 -14.53
CA PHE A 2 -13.02 6.54 -15.49
C PHE A 2 -13.67 7.79 -16.10
N SER A 3 -14.95 7.70 -16.46
CA SER A 3 -15.72 8.85 -16.99
C SER A 3 -15.73 10.04 -16.04
N GLU A 4 -15.93 9.81 -14.74
CA GLU A 4 -15.89 10.90 -13.75
C GLU A 4 -14.48 11.47 -13.58
N ALA A 5 -13.45 10.62 -13.56
CA ALA A 5 -12.07 11.10 -13.50
C ALA A 5 -11.73 11.98 -14.71
N ALA A 6 -12.09 11.55 -15.93
CA ALA A 6 -11.87 12.32 -17.16
C ALA A 6 -12.59 13.68 -17.17
N LYS A 7 -13.77 13.78 -16.54
CA LYS A 7 -14.45 15.08 -16.37
C LYS A 7 -13.70 16.01 -15.42
N ILE A 8 -13.05 15.47 -14.40
CA ILE A 8 -12.34 16.26 -13.38
C ILE A 8 -10.99 16.76 -13.91
N VAL A 9 -10.19 15.88 -14.54
CA VAL A 9 -8.80 16.21 -14.93
C VAL A 9 -8.58 16.35 -16.44
N GLY A 10 -9.61 16.12 -17.25
CA GLY A 10 -9.51 16.04 -18.71
C GLY A 10 -9.21 14.63 -19.22
N ALA A 11 -9.69 14.30 -20.42
CA ALA A 11 -9.60 12.96 -20.99
C ALA A 11 -8.15 12.50 -21.20
N ASP A 12 -7.29 13.37 -21.74
CA ASP A 12 -5.90 13.03 -22.05
C ASP A 12 -5.09 12.71 -20.79
N ILE A 13 -5.26 13.50 -19.73
CA ILE A 13 -4.58 13.28 -18.44
C ILE A 13 -5.12 12.03 -17.75
N ALA A 14 -6.44 11.82 -17.75
CA ALA A 14 -7.03 10.61 -17.18
C ALA A 14 -6.52 9.35 -17.87
N GLU A 15 -6.36 9.37 -19.19
CA GLU A 15 -5.82 8.26 -19.97
C GLU A 15 -4.34 7.99 -19.63
N GLN A 16 -3.52 9.04 -19.56
CA GLN A 16 -2.11 8.93 -19.17
C GLN A 16 -1.97 8.36 -17.75
N ALA A 17 -2.75 8.86 -16.79
CA ALA A 17 -2.73 8.37 -15.41
C ALA A 17 -3.17 6.90 -15.33
N ARG A 18 -4.21 6.49 -16.07
CA ARG A 18 -4.64 5.09 -16.18
C ARG A 18 -3.52 4.20 -16.74
N ALA A 19 -2.93 4.60 -17.86
CA ALA A 19 -1.87 3.83 -18.49
C ALA A 19 -0.63 3.70 -17.58
N ALA A 20 -0.20 4.81 -16.97
CA ALA A 20 0.94 4.83 -16.05
C ALA A 20 0.70 3.99 -14.80
N SER A 21 -0.43 4.17 -14.12
CA SER A 21 -0.78 3.43 -12.90
C SER A 21 -0.83 1.92 -13.14
N LEU A 22 -1.48 1.46 -14.21
CA LEU A 22 -1.55 0.03 -14.55
C LEU A 22 -0.18 -0.54 -14.90
N LYS A 23 0.65 0.20 -15.63
CA LYS A 23 2.01 -0.23 -16.00
C LYS A 23 2.91 -0.35 -14.77
N ILE A 24 2.91 0.66 -13.91
CA ILE A 24 3.70 0.68 -12.66
C ILE A 24 3.24 -0.47 -11.76
N TYR A 25 1.92 -0.58 -11.51
CA TYR A 25 1.35 -1.63 -10.67
C TYR A 25 1.70 -3.03 -11.18
N THR A 26 1.50 -3.30 -12.47
CA THR A 26 1.78 -4.63 -13.05
C THR A 26 3.25 -5.00 -12.90
N THR A 27 4.14 -4.06 -13.21
CA THR A 27 5.60 -4.26 -13.09
C THR A 27 6.00 -4.57 -11.64
N ALA A 28 5.50 -3.77 -10.69
CA ALA A 28 5.82 -3.94 -9.28
C ALA A 28 5.22 -5.21 -8.69
N ARG A 29 3.97 -5.54 -9.03
CA ARG A 29 3.27 -6.75 -8.59
C ARG A 29 4.05 -7.99 -9.03
N ASP A 30 4.48 -8.03 -10.29
CA ASP A 30 5.19 -9.19 -10.83
C ASP A 30 6.58 -9.35 -10.18
N TYR A 31 7.27 -8.23 -9.94
CA TYR A 31 8.55 -8.20 -9.22
C TYR A 31 8.43 -8.64 -7.76
N ALA A 32 7.42 -8.13 -7.04
CA ALA A 32 7.17 -8.45 -5.63
C ALA A 32 6.77 -9.91 -5.45
N ARG A 33 6.01 -10.47 -6.40
CA ARG A 33 5.57 -11.87 -6.36
C ARG A 33 6.75 -12.84 -6.35
N GLN A 34 7.80 -12.54 -7.12
CA GLN A 34 9.04 -13.33 -7.13
C GLN A 34 9.78 -13.31 -5.77
N ARG A 35 9.45 -12.36 -4.90
CA ARG A 35 10.01 -12.17 -3.54
C ARG A 35 9.03 -12.57 -2.44
N GLY A 36 7.99 -13.33 -2.78
CA GLY A 36 7.02 -13.86 -1.83
C GLY A 36 6.00 -12.83 -1.33
N ILE A 37 5.82 -11.70 -2.04
CA ILE A 37 4.84 -10.66 -1.69
C ILE A 37 3.82 -10.48 -2.81
N ILE A 38 2.54 -10.52 -2.48
CA ILE A 38 1.43 -10.11 -3.33
C ILE A 38 1.11 -8.65 -3.02
N ILE A 39 1.12 -7.79 -4.06
CA ILE A 39 0.57 -6.44 -3.96
C ILE A 39 -0.89 -6.50 -4.40
N ALA A 40 -1.80 -6.51 -3.43
CA ALA A 40 -3.24 -6.64 -3.70
C ALA A 40 -3.79 -5.39 -4.40
N ASP A 41 -3.41 -4.22 -3.89
CA ASP A 41 -3.73 -2.90 -4.42
C ASP A 41 -2.72 -1.86 -3.94
N THR A 42 -2.73 -0.69 -4.59
CA THR A 42 -1.88 0.46 -4.27
C THR A 42 -2.60 1.74 -4.68
N LYS A 43 -2.30 2.83 -3.96
CA LYS A 43 -2.60 4.20 -4.39
C LYS A 43 -1.36 4.81 -5.03
N PHE A 44 -1.53 5.52 -6.14
CA PHE A 44 -0.53 6.43 -6.67
C PHE A 44 -1.09 7.85 -6.67
N GLU A 45 -0.22 8.83 -6.46
CA GLU A 45 -0.54 10.22 -6.71
C GLU A 45 0.28 10.73 -7.88
N PHE A 46 -0.37 11.53 -8.71
CA PHE A 46 0.27 12.17 -9.84
C PHE A 46 0.06 13.67 -9.76
N GLY A 47 1.11 14.42 -10.06
CA GLY A 47 1.09 15.87 -10.23
C GLY A 47 1.22 16.25 -11.70
N ILE A 48 0.97 17.53 -11.99
CA ILE A 48 1.31 18.14 -13.27
C ILE A 48 2.44 19.14 -13.04
N CYS A 49 3.54 18.97 -13.77
CA CYS A 49 4.65 19.91 -13.78
C CYS A 49 5.05 20.19 -15.23
N ASP A 50 5.10 21.46 -15.62
CA ASP A 50 5.37 21.90 -17.00
C ASP A 50 4.50 21.19 -18.06
N GLY A 51 3.21 21.00 -17.74
CA GLY A 51 2.25 20.31 -18.61
C GLY A 51 2.45 18.80 -18.73
N LYS A 52 3.36 18.20 -17.95
CA LYS A 52 3.63 16.75 -17.94
C LYS A 52 3.11 16.10 -16.67
N LEU A 53 2.56 14.90 -16.82
CA LEU A 53 2.18 14.04 -15.71
C LEU A 53 3.44 13.48 -15.03
N ILE A 54 3.58 13.71 -13.73
CA ILE A 54 4.69 13.21 -12.92
C ILE A 54 4.15 12.35 -11.78
N LEU A 55 4.87 11.27 -11.46
CA LEU A 55 4.61 10.48 -10.26
C LEU A 55 5.15 11.24 -9.05
N ILE A 56 4.33 11.37 -8.01
CA ILE A 56 4.67 12.04 -6.76
C ILE A 56 4.34 11.13 -5.57
N ASP A 57 4.42 11.68 -4.35
CA ASP A 57 4.15 10.99 -3.09
C ASP A 57 5.02 9.73 -2.89
N GLU A 58 4.73 8.96 -1.84
CA GLU A 58 5.27 7.61 -1.70
C GLU A 58 4.66 6.63 -2.71
N VAL A 59 5.44 5.60 -3.06
CA VAL A 59 5.10 4.65 -4.12
C VAL A 59 5.42 3.25 -3.63
N LEU A 60 4.40 2.38 -3.60
CA LEU A 60 4.55 0.95 -3.28
C LEU A 60 5.20 0.71 -1.91
N THR A 61 4.72 1.44 -0.91
CA THR A 61 5.06 1.24 0.50
C THR A 61 3.94 0.48 1.21
N PRO A 62 4.18 -0.14 2.39
CA PRO A 62 3.11 -0.76 3.17
C PRO A 62 2.04 0.23 3.68
N ASP A 63 2.28 1.54 3.58
CA ASP A 63 1.29 2.58 3.91
C ASP A 63 0.37 2.90 2.73
N SER A 64 0.92 2.93 1.51
CA SER A 64 0.19 3.21 0.27
C SER A 64 -0.39 1.96 -0.41
N SER A 65 0.02 0.76 0.04
CA SER A 65 -0.29 -0.52 -0.60
C SER A 65 -0.61 -1.62 0.39
N ARG A 66 -1.46 -2.58 -0.03
CA ARG A 66 -1.73 -3.80 0.74
C ARG A 66 -0.80 -4.92 0.27
N PHE A 67 0.08 -5.36 1.16
CA PHE A 67 1.05 -6.41 0.89
C PHE A 67 0.66 -7.69 1.63
N TRP A 68 0.52 -8.80 0.90
CA TRP A 68 0.21 -10.11 1.46
C TRP A 68 1.34 -11.11 1.23
N PRO A 69 1.67 -11.96 2.21
CA PRO A 69 2.63 -13.04 2.02
C PRO A 69 2.06 -14.13 1.10
N VAL A 70 2.79 -14.47 0.04
CA VAL A 70 2.37 -15.45 -0.98
C VAL A 70 2.05 -16.81 -0.35
N ASP A 71 2.84 -17.24 0.63
CA ASP A 71 2.76 -18.54 1.31
C ASP A 71 1.55 -18.67 2.25
N GLN A 72 0.86 -17.58 2.57
CA GLN A 72 -0.31 -17.60 3.46
C GLN A 72 -1.60 -17.11 2.78
N TYR A 73 -1.50 -16.69 1.52
CA TYR A 73 -2.64 -16.22 0.74
C TYR A 73 -3.64 -17.34 0.48
N GLN A 74 -4.92 -17.07 0.74
CA GLN A 74 -6.01 -18.00 0.43
C GLN A 74 -7.28 -17.21 0.05
N PRO A 75 -7.88 -17.41 -1.13
CA PRO A 75 -9.11 -16.73 -1.50
C PRO A 75 -10.28 -17.08 -0.57
N GLY A 76 -11.24 -16.17 -0.43
CA GLY A 76 -12.45 -16.38 0.38
C GLY A 76 -12.33 -16.05 1.86
N ARG A 77 -11.22 -15.44 2.30
CA ARG A 77 -11.02 -14.95 3.68
C ARG A 77 -10.24 -13.64 3.73
N SER A 78 -10.11 -13.07 4.93
CA SER A 78 -9.15 -11.99 5.19
C SER A 78 -7.72 -12.51 5.08
N GLN A 79 -6.83 -11.69 4.52
CA GLN A 79 -5.42 -12.07 4.32
C GLN A 79 -4.55 -11.49 5.43
N PRO A 80 -3.51 -12.22 5.87
CA PRO A 80 -2.42 -11.63 6.64
C PRO A 80 -1.80 -10.48 5.85
N SER A 81 -1.50 -9.36 6.50
CA SER A 81 -0.89 -8.21 5.84
C SER A 81 0.47 -7.86 6.46
N PHE A 82 1.36 -7.31 5.63
CA PHE A 82 2.60 -6.67 6.08
C PHE A 82 2.36 -5.23 6.58
N ASP A 83 1.12 -4.76 6.58
CA ASP A 83 0.74 -3.41 7.00
C ASP A 83 0.29 -3.35 8.49
N LYS A 84 -0.44 -2.28 8.81
CA LYS A 84 -0.97 -1.88 10.12
C LYS A 84 -1.93 -2.88 10.79
N GLN A 85 -1.99 -4.15 10.35
CA GLN A 85 -2.90 -5.14 10.89
C GLN A 85 -2.72 -5.32 12.42
N PHE A 86 -1.49 -5.37 12.94
CA PHE A 86 -1.25 -5.47 14.39
C PHE A 86 -1.78 -4.26 15.17
N VAL A 87 -1.67 -3.06 14.60
CA VAL A 87 -2.21 -1.85 15.21
C VAL A 87 -3.73 -1.89 15.19
N ARG A 88 -4.34 -2.28 14.06
CA ARG A 88 -5.80 -2.40 13.94
C ARG A 88 -6.35 -3.44 14.91
N ASP A 89 -5.79 -4.64 14.90
CA ASP A 89 -6.21 -5.72 15.79
C ASP A 89 -6.12 -5.29 17.25
N TYR A 90 -5.03 -4.62 17.64
CA TYR A 90 -4.91 -4.07 19.00
C TYR A 90 -5.98 -3.00 19.30
N LEU A 91 -6.20 -2.04 18.41
CA LEU A 91 -7.18 -0.98 18.63
C LEU A 91 -8.61 -1.51 18.71
N GLU A 92 -8.95 -2.58 17.99
CA GLU A 92 -10.25 -3.24 18.08
C GLU A 92 -10.45 -4.00 19.42
N THR A 93 -9.39 -4.23 20.21
CA THR A 93 -9.53 -4.78 21.58
C THR A 93 -9.88 -3.72 22.63
N LEU A 94 -9.80 -2.44 22.27
CA LEU A 94 -10.05 -1.32 23.17
C LEU A 94 -11.48 -0.80 23.01
N ASP A 95 -12.06 -0.27 24.08
CA ASP A 95 -13.33 0.46 24.04
C ASP A 95 -13.14 1.90 23.52
N TRP A 96 -12.34 2.05 22.46
CA TRP A 96 -12.03 3.34 21.85
C TRP A 96 -12.95 3.62 20.67
N ASN A 97 -13.72 4.69 20.76
CA ASN A 97 -14.67 5.13 19.74
C ASN A 97 -14.02 5.67 18.43
N LYS A 98 -12.72 5.48 18.23
CA LYS A 98 -11.93 5.96 17.08
C LYS A 98 -11.89 7.49 16.93
N THR A 99 -12.14 8.23 18.03
CA THR A 99 -12.00 9.69 18.06
C THR A 99 -10.71 10.12 18.76
N PRO A 100 -10.03 11.18 18.30
CA PRO A 100 -8.84 11.70 18.99
C PRO A 100 -9.13 12.10 20.45
N PRO A 101 -8.15 11.93 21.38
CA PRO A 101 -6.81 11.37 21.14
C PRO A 101 -6.82 9.84 21.01
N ALA A 102 -5.94 9.31 20.17
CA ALA A 102 -5.74 7.87 20.05
C ALA A 102 -5.01 7.30 21.28
N PRO A 103 -5.33 6.08 21.72
CA PRO A 103 -4.62 5.43 22.81
C PRO A 103 -3.16 5.13 22.44
N ALA A 104 -2.28 5.10 23.45
CA ALA A 104 -0.90 4.70 23.25
C ALA A 104 -0.81 3.22 22.86
N LEU A 105 0.09 2.90 21.93
CA LEU A 105 0.34 1.52 21.52
C LEU A 105 1.37 0.85 22.45
N PRO A 106 1.13 -0.39 22.91
CA PRO A 106 2.13 -1.17 23.64
C PRO A 106 3.40 -1.37 22.80
N SER A 107 4.54 -1.45 23.48
CA SER A 107 5.85 -1.66 22.84
C SER A 107 5.89 -2.90 21.95
N GLU A 108 5.18 -3.97 22.34
CA GLU A 108 5.08 -5.20 21.54
C GLU A 108 4.36 -4.96 20.20
N VAL A 109 3.28 -4.19 20.19
CA VAL A 109 2.53 -3.86 18.96
C VAL A 109 3.40 -3.01 18.03
N ILE A 110 4.14 -2.05 18.60
CA ILE A 110 5.10 -1.23 17.87
C ILE A 110 6.19 -2.10 17.24
N ALA A 111 6.83 -2.97 18.03
CA ALA A 111 7.91 -3.84 17.56
C ALA A 111 7.45 -4.82 16.47
N LYS A 112 6.27 -5.44 16.62
CA LYS A 112 5.68 -6.33 15.60
C LYS A 112 5.37 -5.58 14.31
N THR A 113 4.83 -4.37 14.42
CA THR A 113 4.53 -3.53 13.25
C THR A 113 5.84 -3.17 12.53
N GLN A 114 6.84 -2.67 13.25
CA GLN A 114 8.15 -2.34 12.68
C GLN A 114 8.79 -3.53 11.98
N ALA A 115 8.76 -4.72 12.60
CA ALA A 115 9.33 -5.93 12.02
C ALA A 115 8.71 -6.29 10.66
N LYS A 116 7.42 -6.01 10.43
CA LYS A 116 6.80 -6.23 9.11
C LYS A 116 7.25 -5.25 8.05
N TYR A 117 7.42 -3.98 8.41
CA TYR A 117 7.96 -2.99 7.47
C TYR A 117 9.40 -3.35 7.07
N VAL A 118 10.23 -3.78 8.03
CA VAL A 118 11.59 -4.26 7.76
C VAL A 118 11.54 -5.49 6.86
N ASP A 119 10.74 -6.51 7.18
CA ASP A 119 10.66 -7.74 6.36
C ASP A 119 10.23 -7.43 4.91
N ALA A 120 9.23 -6.56 4.73
CA ALA A 120 8.82 -6.13 3.39
C ALA A 120 9.94 -5.38 2.65
N PHE A 121 10.63 -4.46 3.31
CA PHE A 121 11.77 -3.73 2.74
C PHE A 121 12.90 -4.69 2.33
N GLU A 122 13.31 -5.58 3.21
CA GLU A 122 14.43 -6.49 2.97
C GLU A 122 14.13 -7.46 1.82
N ARG A 123 12.90 -8.00 1.77
CA ARG A 123 12.47 -8.88 0.66
C ARG A 123 12.45 -8.14 -0.67
N LEU A 124 11.85 -6.95 -0.71
CA LEU A 124 11.67 -6.18 -1.95
C LEU A 124 13.00 -5.65 -2.48
N THR A 125 13.89 -5.19 -1.61
CA THR A 125 15.14 -4.53 -2.02
C THR A 125 16.35 -5.46 -2.05
N GLY A 126 16.30 -6.59 -1.33
CA GLY A 126 17.45 -7.46 -1.11
C GLY A 126 18.52 -6.86 -0.19
N ARG A 127 18.21 -5.77 0.52
CA ARG A 127 19.13 -5.07 1.44
C ARG A 127 18.73 -5.32 2.88
N LYS A 128 19.69 -5.25 3.80
CA LYS A 128 19.44 -5.26 5.25
C LYS A 128 19.29 -3.84 5.78
N LEU A 129 18.36 -3.63 6.72
CA LEU A 129 18.12 -2.35 7.38
C LEU A 129 18.80 -2.28 8.74
#